data_AF-A0A8R1IIX0-F1
#
_entry.id   AF-A0A8R1IIX0-F1
#
_cell.length_a   1.000
_cell.length_b   1.000
_cell.length_c   1.000
_cell.angle_alpha   90.00
_cell.angle_beta   90.00
_cell.angle_gamma   90.00
#
_symmetry.space_group_name_H-M   'P 1'
#
loop_
_entity.id
_entity.type
_entity.pdbx_description
1 polymer ?
#
loop_
_entity_poly.entity_id
_entity_poly.type
_entity_poly.pdbx_seq_one_letter_code
_entity_poly.pdbx_strand_id
1 'polypeptide(L)'
;MITNDHDRRKQISVRGIAQVENVSNIKKAFNRHLHFSIIKDRNVATDRDYYFALANTVRDHLVSRWIRTQQHYYDKDPKRVYYLSLEFYMGRTLSNTMMNLGIQATVDEALYQLGLDIEELQEIEEDAGLGNGGLGRLAACFLDSMATLGIPAYGYGLRYEYGIFKQLIRDGWQIEEPDDWLRFGNPWEKARPEYMLPVNFYGKVIKEE
;
A
#
# COMPACT_ATOMS: atom_id res chain seq x y z
N MET A 1 -32.58 -10.01 -23.12
CA MET A 1 -31.78 -10.69 -22.08
C MET A 1 -31.81 -9.82 -20.83
N ILE A 2 -32.51 -10.28 -19.79
CA ILE A 2 -32.59 -9.55 -18.51
C ILE A 2 -31.23 -9.70 -17.84
N THR A 3 -30.43 -8.63 -17.80
CA THR A 3 -29.21 -8.59 -17.00
C THR A 3 -29.61 -8.61 -15.53
N ASN A 4 -29.18 -9.64 -14.79
CA ASN A 4 -29.39 -9.76 -13.35
C ASN A 4 -28.76 -8.54 -12.65
N ASP A 5 -29.37 -8.03 -11.57
CA ASP A 5 -28.84 -6.90 -10.80
C ASP A 5 -27.41 -7.15 -10.29
N HIS A 6 -27.07 -8.42 -10.07
CA HIS A 6 -25.70 -8.84 -9.76
C HIS A 6 -24.71 -8.52 -10.89
N ASP A 7 -25.09 -8.75 -12.15
CA ASP A 7 -24.25 -8.47 -13.33
C ASP A 7 -24.11 -6.96 -13.59
N ARG A 8 -25.14 -6.18 -13.25
CA ARG A 8 -25.09 -4.72 -13.29
C ARG A 8 -24.11 -4.14 -12.27
N ARG A 9 -23.99 -4.73 -11.08
CA ARG A 9 -23.03 -4.31 -10.05
C ARG A 9 -21.58 -4.62 -10.42
N LYS A 10 -21.30 -5.71 -11.15
CA LYS A 10 -19.95 -6.02 -11.67
C LYS A 10 -19.44 -4.98 -12.67
N GLN A 11 -20.31 -4.23 -13.34
CA GLN A 11 -19.96 -3.23 -14.36
C GLN A 11 -19.38 -1.91 -13.83
N ILE A 12 -19.40 -1.67 -12.51
CA ILE A 12 -18.92 -0.40 -11.92
C ILE A 12 -17.38 -0.30 -11.94
N SER A 13 -16.69 -1.43 -12.16
CA SER A 13 -15.25 -1.41 -12.43
C SER A 13 -15.02 -0.77 -13.81
N VAL A 14 -14.40 0.41 -13.82
CA VAL A 14 -13.96 1.13 -15.03
C VAL A 14 -13.35 0.10 -16.00
N ARG A 15 -13.79 0.05 -17.26
CA ARG A 15 -13.37 -1.01 -18.22
C ARG A 15 -12.03 -0.74 -18.91
N GLY A 16 -11.52 0.50 -18.86
CA GLY A 16 -10.23 0.87 -19.47
C GLY A 16 -9.13 0.99 -18.42
N ILE A 17 -7.96 0.39 -18.65
CA ILE A 17 -6.74 0.88 -17.98
C ILE A 17 -6.58 2.33 -18.46
N ALA A 18 -6.50 3.29 -17.55
CA ALA A 18 -6.12 4.66 -17.94
C ALA A 18 -4.72 4.56 -18.56
N GLN A 19 -4.66 4.51 -19.90
CA GLN A 19 -3.43 4.44 -20.66
C GLN A 19 -3.04 5.85 -21.07
N VAL A 20 -1.74 6.12 -20.89
CA VAL A 20 -1.06 7.41 -21.05
C VAL A 20 -1.36 8.37 -19.90
N GLU A 21 -0.67 8.15 -18.79
CA GLU A 21 -0.56 9.16 -17.74
C GLU A 21 0.20 10.34 -18.31
N ASN A 22 -0.55 11.36 -18.74
CA ASN A 22 0.05 12.63 -19.09
C ASN A 22 0.41 13.34 -17.79
N VAL A 23 1.59 13.95 -17.74
CA VAL A 23 2.07 14.86 -16.68
C VAL A 23 0.96 15.81 -16.20
N SER A 24 0.14 16.33 -17.11
CA SER A 24 -1.01 17.19 -16.77
C SER A 24 -2.02 16.51 -15.82
N ASN A 25 -2.31 15.22 -16.02
CA ASN A 25 -3.24 14.47 -15.20
C ASN A 25 -2.65 14.17 -13.81
N ILE A 26 -1.35 13.85 -13.73
CA ILE A 26 -0.67 13.67 -12.45
C ILE A 26 -0.70 14.97 -11.64
N LYS A 27 -0.36 16.12 -12.25
CA LYS A 27 -0.44 17.43 -11.58
C LYS A 27 -1.85 17.74 -11.09
N LYS A 28 -2.88 17.43 -11.88
CA LYS A 28 -4.28 17.62 -11.48
C LYS A 28 -4.66 16.72 -10.30
N ALA A 29 -4.29 15.45 -10.34
CA ALA A 29 -4.57 14.50 -9.27
C ALA A 29 -3.83 14.87 -7.98
N PHE A 30 -2.55 15.24 -8.07
CA PHE A 30 -1.74 15.73 -6.95
C PHE A 30 -2.38 16.94 -6.27
N ASN A 31 -2.71 18.00 -7.03
CA ASN A 31 -3.36 19.18 -6.49
C ASN A 31 -4.74 18.86 -5.90
N ARG A 32 -5.47 17.92 -6.50
CA ARG A 32 -6.76 17.45 -5.98
C ARG A 32 -6.59 16.76 -4.62
N HIS A 33 -5.60 15.90 -4.45
CA HIS A 33 -5.34 15.25 -3.15
C HIS A 33 -4.83 16.24 -2.11
N LEU A 34 -3.93 17.16 -2.49
CA LEU A 34 -3.48 18.21 -1.58
C LEU A 34 -4.67 19.03 -1.04
N HIS A 35 -5.61 19.37 -1.91
CA HIS A 35 -6.78 20.17 -1.53
C HIS A 35 -7.85 19.38 -0.77
N PHE A 36 -8.27 18.22 -1.27
CA PHE A 36 -9.44 17.50 -0.73
C PHE A 36 -9.09 16.38 0.25
N SER A 37 -7.92 15.76 0.12
CA SER A 37 -7.50 14.67 1.01
C SER A 37 -6.66 15.19 2.17
N ILE A 38 -5.74 16.12 1.91
CA ILE A 38 -4.85 16.68 2.93
C ILE A 38 -5.41 17.98 3.54
N ILE A 39 -6.32 18.66 2.84
CA ILE A 39 -6.97 19.90 3.30
C ILE A 39 -5.95 21.02 3.46
N LYS A 40 -5.11 21.20 2.43
CA LYS A 40 -4.06 22.22 2.39
C LYS A 40 -4.10 23.01 1.08
N ASP A 41 -3.69 24.27 1.18
CA ASP A 41 -3.21 25.06 0.05
C ASP A 41 -1.68 25.10 0.04
N ARG A 42 -1.10 25.57 -1.07
CA ARG A 42 0.36 25.56 -1.28
C ARG A 42 1.14 26.48 -0.35
N ASN A 43 0.51 27.48 0.29
CA ASN A 43 1.19 28.43 1.17
C ASN A 43 1.51 27.82 2.54
N VAL A 44 0.73 26.82 2.97
CA VAL A 44 0.83 26.20 4.31
C VAL A 44 1.06 24.69 4.26
N ALA A 45 1.28 24.14 3.07
CA ALA A 45 1.63 22.74 2.86
C ALA A 45 3.09 22.51 3.26
N THR A 46 3.30 21.48 4.07
CA THR A 46 4.62 20.98 4.46
C THR A 46 5.08 19.89 3.49
N ASP A 47 6.36 19.51 3.53
CA ASP A 47 6.88 18.44 2.68
C ASP A 47 6.16 17.12 2.91
N ARG A 48 5.75 16.85 4.15
CA ARG A 48 4.93 15.69 4.48
C ARG A 48 3.54 15.76 3.84
N ASP A 49 2.92 16.94 3.79
CA ASP A 49 1.63 17.10 3.09
C ASP A 49 1.79 16.80 1.59
N TYR A 50 2.91 17.23 0.98
CA TYR A 50 3.23 16.91 -0.41
C TYR A 50 3.49 15.41 -0.62
N TYR A 51 4.22 14.76 0.29
CA TYR A 51 4.41 13.30 0.27
C TYR A 51 3.06 12.56 0.31
N PHE A 52 2.17 12.90 1.25
CA PHE A 52 0.86 12.24 1.33
C PHE A 52 -0.04 12.53 0.12
N ALA A 53 0.02 13.73 -0.46
CA ALA A 53 -0.67 14.04 -1.70
C ALA A 53 -0.14 13.19 -2.88
N LEU A 54 1.18 13.01 -2.96
CA LEU A 54 1.84 12.16 -3.94
C LEU A 54 1.47 10.68 -3.75
N ALA A 55 1.58 10.14 -2.53
CA ALA A 55 1.27 8.74 -2.23
C ALA A 55 -0.19 8.41 -2.59
N ASN A 56 -1.14 9.29 -2.27
CA ASN A 56 -2.54 9.11 -2.68
C ASN A 56 -2.72 9.17 -4.20
N THR A 57 -2.02 10.08 -4.87
CA THR A 57 -2.03 10.17 -6.34
C THR A 57 -1.57 8.87 -6.97
N VAL A 58 -0.43 8.32 -6.54
CA VAL A 58 0.11 7.05 -7.04
C VAL A 58 -0.81 5.87 -6.69
N ARG A 59 -1.38 5.85 -5.48
CA ARG A 59 -2.31 4.81 -5.03
C ARG A 59 -3.57 4.69 -5.88
N ASP A 60 -4.12 5.78 -6.39
CA ASP A 60 -5.30 5.74 -7.27
C ASP A 60 -5.07 4.82 -8.49
N HIS A 61 -3.83 4.75 -8.99
CA HIS A 61 -3.44 3.89 -10.11
C HIS A 61 -3.37 2.39 -9.73
N LEU A 62 -3.16 2.07 -8.45
CA LEU A 62 -3.25 0.70 -7.94
C LEU A 62 -4.69 0.24 -7.77
N VAL A 63 -5.58 1.11 -7.28
CA VAL A 63 -6.95 0.72 -6.87
C VAL A 63 -7.72 0.05 -8.00
N SER A 64 -7.72 0.63 -9.20
CA SER A 64 -8.45 0.04 -10.33
C SER A 64 -7.88 -1.30 -10.76
N ARG A 65 -6.56 -1.49 -10.70
CA ARG A 65 -5.89 -2.75 -11.05
C ARG A 65 -6.20 -3.81 -10.00
N TRP A 66 -6.12 -3.45 -8.72
CA TRP A 66 -6.41 -4.35 -7.60
C TRP A 66 -7.83 -4.91 -7.66
N ILE A 67 -8.85 -4.06 -7.90
CA ILE A 67 -10.24 -4.49 -8.04
C ILE A 67 -10.40 -5.51 -9.18
N ARG A 68 -9.81 -5.24 -10.35
CA ARG A 68 -9.89 -6.14 -11.50
C ARG A 68 -9.20 -7.48 -11.26
N THR A 69 -8.03 -7.47 -10.61
CA THR A 69 -7.30 -8.69 -10.28
C THR A 69 -8.11 -9.59 -9.35
N GLN A 70 -8.71 -9.03 -8.28
CA GLN A 70 -9.55 -9.81 -7.37
C GLN A 70 -10.80 -10.36 -8.05
N GLN A 71 -11.46 -9.55 -8.89
CA GLN A 71 -12.61 -10.00 -9.67
C GLN A 71 -12.22 -11.12 -10.65
N HIS A 72 -11.06 -11.00 -11.32
CA HIS A 72 -10.54 -12.02 -12.21
C HIS A 72 -10.26 -13.34 -11.49
N TYR A 73 -9.62 -13.30 -10.31
CA TYR A 73 -9.41 -14.49 -9.50
C TYR A 73 -10.72 -15.11 -9.03
N TYR A 74 -11.74 -14.30 -8.71
CA TYR A 74 -13.07 -14.83 -8.39
C TYR A 74 -13.71 -15.52 -9.60
N ASP A 75 -13.72 -14.89 -10.76
CA ASP A 75 -14.40 -15.42 -11.96
C ASP A 75 -13.68 -16.63 -12.58
N LYS A 76 -12.35 -16.74 -12.41
CA LYS A 76 -11.56 -17.87 -12.93
C LYS A 76 -11.39 -19.02 -11.94
N ASP A 77 -11.61 -18.76 -10.66
CA ASP A 77 -11.42 -19.68 -9.55
C ASP A 77 -10.13 -20.54 -9.63
N PRO A 78 -8.95 -19.94 -9.79
CA PRO A 78 -7.71 -20.69 -9.82
C PRO A 78 -7.36 -21.22 -8.41
N LYS A 79 -6.48 -22.21 -8.35
CA LYS A 79 -5.84 -22.61 -7.08
C LYS A 79 -5.10 -21.40 -6.49
N ARG A 80 -5.35 -21.09 -5.22
CA ARG A 80 -4.78 -19.94 -4.51
C ARG A 80 -3.59 -20.34 -3.63
N VAL A 81 -2.61 -19.45 -3.53
CA VAL A 81 -1.46 -19.59 -2.62
C VAL A 81 -1.64 -18.65 -1.44
N TYR A 82 -1.46 -19.18 -0.23
CA TYR A 82 -1.52 -18.42 1.02
C TYR A 82 -0.18 -18.52 1.72
N TYR A 83 0.60 -17.43 1.68
CA TYR A 83 1.88 -17.35 2.34
C TYR A 83 1.69 -16.76 3.74
N LEU A 84 1.81 -17.61 4.76
CA LEU A 84 1.68 -17.22 6.16
C LEU A 84 3.07 -16.89 6.70
N SER A 85 3.26 -15.66 7.17
CA SER A 85 4.50 -15.25 7.83
C SER A 85 4.19 -14.30 8.97
N LEU A 86 4.95 -14.41 10.06
CA LEU A 86 4.92 -13.42 11.13
C LEU A 86 5.72 -12.17 10.74
N GLU A 87 6.55 -12.21 9.71
CA GLU A 87 7.35 -11.07 9.28
C GLU A 87 7.19 -10.76 7.79
N PHE A 88 7.08 -9.48 7.47
CA PHE A 88 7.14 -8.93 6.11
C PHE A 88 7.95 -7.63 6.13
N TYR A 89 9.23 -7.70 5.77
CA TYR A 89 10.10 -6.53 5.78
C TYR A 89 9.96 -5.75 4.46
N MET A 90 8.91 -4.93 4.38
CA MET A 90 8.47 -4.28 3.14
C MET A 90 9.37 -3.10 2.75
N GLY A 91 9.72 -2.26 3.73
CA GLY A 91 10.38 -0.97 3.50
C GLY A 91 9.43 0.08 2.92
N ARG A 92 9.98 1.13 2.31
CA ARG A 92 9.23 2.16 1.57
C ARG A 92 8.50 1.61 0.35
N THR A 93 7.30 2.12 0.08
CA THR A 93 6.38 1.60 -0.96
C THR A 93 6.26 2.51 -2.18
N LEU A 94 6.46 3.83 -2.02
CA LEU A 94 6.23 4.82 -3.08
C LEU A 94 7.05 4.53 -4.35
N SER A 95 8.37 4.42 -4.21
CA SER A 95 9.28 4.21 -5.34
C SER A 95 9.02 2.86 -6.02
N ASN A 96 8.83 1.80 -5.24
CA ASN A 96 8.51 0.46 -5.78
C ASN A 96 7.20 0.46 -6.58
N THR A 97 6.20 1.19 -6.09
CA THR A 97 4.89 1.30 -6.77
C THR A 97 5.02 2.04 -8.10
N MET A 98 5.72 3.18 -8.12
CA MET A 98 5.91 3.96 -9.35
C MET A 98 6.70 3.18 -10.40
N MET A 99 7.72 2.44 -9.98
CA MET A 99 8.52 1.59 -10.85
C MET A 99 7.68 0.47 -11.47
N ASN A 100 6.94 -0.29 -10.66
CA ASN A 100 6.10 -1.40 -11.14
C ASN A 100 4.91 -0.95 -12.01
N LEU A 101 4.44 0.29 -11.84
CA LEU A 101 3.44 0.89 -12.72
C LEU A 101 4.02 1.49 -14.00
N GLY A 102 5.34 1.73 -14.05
CA GLY A 102 6.01 2.39 -15.17
C GLY A 102 5.73 3.90 -15.26
N ILE A 103 5.46 4.56 -14.13
CA ILE A 103 5.00 5.97 -14.09
C ILE A 103 6.02 6.92 -13.47
N GLN A 104 7.16 6.40 -13.01
CA GLN A 104 8.17 7.16 -12.27
C GLN A 104 8.62 8.44 -13.00
N ALA A 105 9.00 8.34 -14.28
CA ALA A 105 9.44 9.50 -15.06
C ALA A 105 8.34 10.57 -15.24
N THR A 106 7.09 10.15 -15.41
CA THR A 106 5.95 11.06 -15.55
C THR A 106 5.65 11.78 -14.24
N VAL A 107 5.75 11.08 -13.11
CA VAL A 107 5.55 11.65 -11.79
C VAL A 107 6.67 12.63 -11.44
N ASP A 108 7.92 12.27 -11.74
CA ASP A 108 9.09 13.12 -11.56
C ASP A 108 8.95 14.43 -12.36
N GLU A 109 8.63 14.36 -13.66
CA GLU A 109 8.39 15.55 -14.48
C GLU A 109 7.22 16.40 -13.94
N ALA A 110 6.15 15.77 -13.43
CA ALA A 110 5.02 16.48 -12.85
C ALA A 110 5.39 17.26 -11.59
N LEU A 111 6.17 16.66 -10.69
CA LEU A 111 6.64 17.30 -9.46
C LEU A 111 7.65 18.40 -9.76
N TYR A 112 8.58 18.16 -10.69
CA TYR A 112 9.52 19.18 -11.17
C TYR A 112 8.79 20.43 -11.68
N GLN A 113 7.75 20.26 -12.51
CA GLN A 113 6.93 21.39 -12.99
C GLN A 113 6.09 22.07 -11.89
N LEU A 114 5.90 21.41 -10.74
CA LEU A 114 5.28 22.00 -9.56
C LEU A 114 6.31 22.67 -8.63
N GLY A 115 7.61 22.52 -8.91
CA GLY A 115 8.70 23.04 -8.10
C GLY A 115 8.98 22.19 -6.85
N LEU A 116 8.79 20.87 -6.95
CA LEU A 116 9.07 19.90 -5.89
C LEU A 116 10.10 18.89 -6.38
N ASP A 117 10.99 18.46 -5.49
CA ASP A 117 11.92 17.36 -5.71
C ASP A 117 11.28 16.04 -5.25
N ILE A 118 11.23 15.04 -6.12
CA ILE A 118 10.67 13.73 -5.78
C ILE A 118 11.52 12.97 -4.77
N GLU A 119 12.85 13.14 -4.79
CA GLU A 119 13.77 12.43 -3.89
C GLU A 119 13.56 12.90 -2.45
N GLU A 120 13.40 14.21 -2.23
CA GLU A 120 13.05 14.78 -0.93
C GLU A 120 11.74 14.20 -0.38
N LEU A 121 10.73 14.01 -1.24
CA LEU A 121 9.45 13.42 -0.82
C LEU A 121 9.54 11.92 -0.54
N GLN A 122 10.40 11.19 -1.24
CA GLN A 122 10.63 9.75 -0.99
C GLN A 122 11.30 9.52 0.36
N GLU A 123 12.18 10.42 0.81
CA GLU A 123 12.85 10.32 2.11
C GLU A 123 11.92 10.52 3.32
N ILE A 124 10.74 11.11 3.10
CA ILE A 124 9.73 11.33 4.15
C ILE A 124 8.98 10.03 4.50
N GLU A 125 8.93 9.06 3.59
CA GLU A 125 8.25 7.80 3.80
C GLU A 125 8.95 6.98 4.89
N GLU A 126 8.21 6.63 5.93
CA GLU A 126 8.66 5.69 6.97
C GLU A 126 8.67 4.26 6.40
N ASP A 127 9.66 3.47 6.80
CA ASP A 127 9.72 2.06 6.44
C ASP A 127 8.60 1.27 7.14
N ALA A 128 7.90 0.41 6.39
CA ALA A 128 7.09 -0.63 6.99
C ALA A 128 7.99 -1.78 7.48
N GLY A 129 8.63 -1.56 8.64
CA GLY A 129 9.58 -2.46 9.32
C GLY A 129 8.92 -3.65 10.02
N LEU A 130 7.99 -4.34 9.33
CA LEU A 130 7.19 -5.45 9.90
C LEU A 130 7.95 -6.79 9.89
N GLY A 131 9.28 -6.74 10.00
CA GLY A 131 10.16 -7.88 10.04
C GLY A 131 11.56 -7.47 10.49
N ASN A 132 12.34 -8.40 11.01
CA ASN A 132 13.61 -8.08 11.64
C ASN A 132 14.82 -8.25 10.71
N GLY A 133 14.69 -9.10 9.70
CA GLY A 133 15.82 -9.43 8.83
C GLY A 133 15.44 -10.28 7.63
N GLY A 134 16.29 -11.25 7.31
CA GLY A 134 16.23 -12.01 6.06
C GLY A 134 14.92 -12.78 5.85
N LEU A 135 14.31 -13.33 6.91
CA LEU A 135 13.02 -14.03 6.81
C LEU A 135 11.91 -13.08 6.34
N GLY A 136 11.75 -11.94 7.01
CA GLY A 136 10.80 -10.93 6.62
C GLY A 136 11.08 -10.36 5.22
N ARG A 137 12.36 -10.15 4.86
CA ARG A 137 12.70 -9.63 3.52
C ARG A 137 12.44 -10.65 2.42
N LEU A 138 12.68 -11.94 2.68
CA LEU A 138 12.35 -13.02 1.75
C LEU A 138 10.84 -13.05 1.49
N ALA A 139 10.03 -12.94 2.55
CA ALA A 139 8.57 -12.88 2.43
C ALA A 139 8.12 -11.68 1.56
N ALA A 140 8.70 -10.50 1.76
CA ALA A 140 8.42 -9.32 0.95
C ALA A 140 8.78 -9.53 -0.54
N CYS A 141 9.98 -10.05 -0.83
CA CYS A 141 10.41 -10.34 -2.21
C CYS A 141 9.55 -11.43 -2.89
N PHE A 142 9.02 -12.39 -2.12
CA PHE A 142 8.08 -13.38 -2.65
C PHE A 142 6.75 -12.74 -3.06
N LEU A 143 6.22 -11.78 -2.32
CA LEU A 143 4.99 -11.07 -2.72
C LEU A 143 5.16 -10.36 -4.05
N ASP A 144 6.27 -9.65 -4.25
CA ASP A 144 6.59 -8.97 -5.50
C ASP A 144 6.75 -9.96 -6.67
N SER A 145 7.47 -11.07 -6.46
CA SER A 145 7.65 -12.12 -7.47
C SER A 145 6.32 -12.78 -7.85
N MET A 146 5.46 -13.10 -6.88
CA MET A 146 4.16 -13.71 -7.15
C MET A 146 3.23 -12.77 -7.92
N ALA A 147 3.25 -11.47 -7.60
CA ALA A 147 2.50 -10.47 -8.36
C ALA A 147 3.00 -10.37 -9.81
N THR A 148 4.33 -10.30 -10.00
CA THR A 148 4.98 -10.21 -11.32
C THR A 148 4.70 -11.44 -12.19
N LEU A 149 4.72 -12.63 -11.60
CA LEU A 149 4.45 -13.89 -12.31
C LEU A 149 2.94 -14.16 -12.51
N GLY A 150 2.06 -13.27 -12.05
CA GLY A 150 0.61 -13.44 -12.17
C GLY A 150 0.06 -14.59 -11.32
N ILE A 151 0.77 -15.00 -10.27
CA ILE A 151 0.35 -16.09 -9.38
C ILE A 151 -0.76 -15.55 -8.45
N PRO A 152 -1.92 -16.23 -8.35
CA PRO A 152 -3.01 -15.85 -7.44
C PRO A 152 -2.62 -16.15 -5.98
N ALA A 153 -1.84 -15.25 -5.39
CA ALA A 153 -1.26 -15.40 -4.08
C ALA A 153 -1.65 -14.28 -3.11
N TYR A 154 -1.64 -14.62 -1.82
CA TYR A 154 -1.93 -13.72 -0.71
C TYR A 154 -0.89 -13.90 0.40
N GLY A 155 -0.34 -12.78 0.89
CA GLY A 155 0.45 -12.76 2.13
C GLY A 155 -0.45 -12.49 3.33
N TYR A 156 -0.31 -13.30 4.38
CA TYR A 156 -0.99 -13.09 5.66
C TYR A 156 0.06 -12.96 6.76
N GLY A 157 -0.07 -11.89 7.55
CA GLY A 157 0.77 -11.62 8.71
C GLY A 157 0.05 -10.73 9.71
N LEU A 158 0.80 -10.18 10.66
CA LEU A 158 0.29 -9.26 11.67
C LEU A 158 0.66 -7.81 11.32
N ARG A 159 -0.26 -6.88 11.59
CA ARG A 159 0.00 -5.45 11.50
C ARG A 159 0.52 -4.95 12.85
N TYR A 160 1.84 -5.03 13.03
CA TYR A 160 2.47 -4.53 14.25
C TYR A 160 2.36 -3.00 14.33
N GLU A 161 1.93 -2.50 15.48
CA GLU A 161 1.86 -1.07 15.74
C GLU A 161 3.26 -0.45 15.83
N TYR A 162 4.19 -1.20 16.44
CA TYR A 162 5.61 -0.89 16.47
C TYR A 162 6.37 -2.00 15.75
N GLY A 163 7.18 -1.65 14.76
CA GLY A 163 8.03 -2.58 14.00
C GLY A 163 9.25 -3.06 14.77
N ILE A 164 10.34 -3.35 14.06
CA ILE A 164 11.66 -3.48 14.70
C ILE A 164 12.04 -2.16 15.38
N PHE A 165 12.72 -2.23 16.53
CA PHE A 165 13.11 -1.01 17.26
C PHE A 165 13.94 -0.06 16.39
N LYS A 166 13.76 1.24 16.62
CA LYS A 166 14.62 2.29 16.09
C LYS A 166 15.92 2.30 16.86
N GLN A 167 17.02 1.95 16.19
CA GLN A 167 18.35 1.95 16.78
C GLN A 167 18.91 3.38 16.83
N LEU A 168 19.30 3.83 18.02
CA LEU A 168 20.08 5.04 18.23
C LEU A 168 21.44 4.67 18.84
N ILE A 169 22.46 5.48 18.57
CA ILE A 169 23.77 5.35 19.22
C ILE A 169 23.95 6.55 20.16
N ARG A 170 24.10 6.29 21.46
CA ARG A 170 24.42 7.31 22.48
C ARG A 170 25.66 6.86 23.26
N ASP A 171 26.67 7.71 23.30
CA ASP A 171 27.95 7.45 23.98
C ASP A 171 28.62 6.13 23.58
N GLY A 172 28.48 5.73 22.31
CA GLY A 172 29.03 4.49 21.77
C GLY A 172 28.20 3.22 22.00
N TRP A 173 27.02 3.34 22.64
CA TRP A 173 26.14 2.21 22.94
C TRP A 173 24.81 2.29 22.18
N GLN A 174 24.25 1.12 21.87
CA GLN A 174 22.91 0.98 21.31
C GLN A 174 21.85 1.37 22.34
N ILE A 175 20.92 2.20 21.90
CA ILE A 175 19.67 2.56 22.59
C ILE A 175 18.51 2.21 21.67
N GLU A 176 17.48 1.61 22.24
CA GLU A 176 16.31 1.11 21.51
C GLU A 176 15.11 2.03 21.80
N GLU A 177 14.52 2.58 20.75
CA GLU A 177 13.26 3.33 20.84
C GLU A 177 12.18 2.63 19.99
N PRO A 178 10.88 2.73 20.36
CA PRO A 178 9.81 2.18 19.55
C PRO A 178 9.78 2.80 18.14
N ASP A 179 9.54 1.99 17.13
CA ASP A 179 9.33 2.44 15.74
C ASP A 179 7.87 2.86 15.51
N ASP A 180 7.61 4.17 15.57
CA ASP A 180 6.28 4.78 15.45
C ASP A 180 5.91 5.09 13.98
N TRP A 181 6.12 4.11 13.08
CA TRP A 181 5.92 4.25 11.63
C TRP A 181 4.47 4.63 11.23
N LEU A 182 3.49 4.38 12.12
CA LEU A 182 2.07 4.68 11.91
C LEU A 182 1.65 6.06 12.42
N ARG A 183 2.53 6.82 13.07
CA ARG A 183 2.20 8.09 13.72
C ARG A 183 1.43 9.07 12.85
N PHE A 184 1.77 9.12 11.56
CA PHE A 184 1.19 10.04 10.58
C PHE A 184 0.17 9.36 9.65
N GLY A 185 -0.16 8.09 9.94
CA GLY A 185 -0.96 7.22 9.09
C GLY A 185 -0.15 6.56 7.98
N ASN A 186 -0.71 5.50 7.41
CA ASN A 186 -0.13 4.77 6.29
C ASN A 186 -1.04 4.93 5.05
N PRO A 187 -0.60 5.61 3.97
CA PRO A 187 -1.45 5.82 2.81
C PRO A 187 -1.72 4.52 2.03
N TRP A 188 -0.89 3.50 2.19
CA TRP A 188 -0.91 2.27 1.38
C TRP A 188 -1.90 1.21 1.87
N GLU A 189 -2.35 1.28 3.12
CA GLU A 189 -3.28 0.30 3.67
C GLU A 189 -4.75 0.63 3.36
N LYS A 190 -5.61 -0.39 3.49
CA LYS A 190 -7.06 -0.23 3.45
C LYS A 190 -7.71 -1.12 4.50
N ALA A 191 -8.24 -0.51 5.56
CA ALA A 191 -9.05 -1.22 6.54
C ALA A 191 -10.30 -1.84 5.89
N ARG A 192 -10.63 -3.06 6.33
CA ARG A 192 -11.79 -3.86 5.90
C ARG A 192 -12.57 -4.40 7.12
N PRO A 193 -13.28 -3.54 7.88
CA PRO A 193 -14.04 -3.96 9.06
C PRO A 193 -15.08 -5.04 8.75
N GLU A 194 -15.56 -5.11 7.50
CA GLU A 194 -16.52 -6.11 7.02
C GLU A 194 -16.01 -7.57 7.06
N TYR A 195 -14.70 -7.79 7.21
CA TYR A 195 -14.07 -9.13 7.26
C TYR A 195 -13.51 -9.48 8.65
N MET A 196 -14.02 -8.87 9.72
CA MET A 196 -13.57 -9.17 11.08
C MET A 196 -13.92 -10.61 11.49
N LEU A 197 -12.96 -11.34 12.07
CA LEU A 197 -13.12 -12.72 12.51
C LEU A 197 -12.78 -12.87 14.01
N PRO A 198 -13.52 -13.70 14.76
CA PRO A 198 -13.20 -13.97 16.16
C PRO A 198 -11.99 -14.90 16.29
N VAL A 199 -11.10 -14.61 17.25
CA VAL A 199 -10.00 -15.47 17.66
C VAL A 199 -10.16 -15.78 19.14
N ASN A 200 -10.31 -17.05 19.50
CA ASN A 200 -10.55 -17.48 20.86
C ASN A 200 -9.25 -17.90 21.54
N PHE A 201 -9.09 -17.56 22.81
CA PHE A 201 -7.98 -18.00 23.67
C PHE A 201 -8.55 -18.68 24.92
N TYR A 202 -7.79 -19.60 25.50
CA TYR A 202 -8.17 -20.39 26.70
C TYR A 202 -9.39 -21.30 26.46
N GLY A 203 -10.39 -21.26 27.33
CA GLY A 203 -11.56 -22.13 27.27
C GLY A 203 -11.29 -23.57 27.72
N LYS A 204 -12.21 -24.46 27.37
CA LYS A 204 -12.13 -25.90 27.64
C LYS A 204 -12.91 -26.69 26.59
N VAL A 205 -12.55 -27.95 26.39
CA VAL A 205 -13.29 -28.86 25.51
C VAL A 205 -14.57 -29.33 26.21
N ILE A 206 -15.70 -29.24 25.53
CA ILE A 206 -16.99 -29.78 25.97
C ILE A 206 -17.28 -31.00 25.10
N LYS A 207 -17.65 -32.13 25.72
CA LYS A 207 -18.19 -33.30 25.01
C LYS A 207 -19.70 -33.16 24.97
N GLU A 208 -20.30 -33.28 23.79
CA GLU A 208 -21.74 -33.48 23.66
C GLU A 208 -22.04 -34.97 23.94
N GLU A 209 -22.96 -35.23 24.87
CA GLU A 209 -23.49 -36.57 25.18
C GLU A 209 -24.62 -36.96 24.23
#